data_AF-A0A947IUC7-F1
#
_entry.id   AF-A0A947IUC7-F1
#
_cell.length_a   1.000
_cell.length_b   1.000
_cell.length_c   1.000
_cell.angle_alpha   90.00
_cell.angle_beta   90.00
_cell.angle_gamma   90.00
#
_symmetry.space_group_name_H-M   'P 1'
#
loop_
_entity.id
_entity.type
_entity.pdbx_description
1 polymer ?
#
loop_
_entity_poly.entity_id
_entity_poly.type
_entity_poly.pdbx_seq_one_letter_code
_entity_poly.pdbx_strand_id
1 'polypeptide(L)'
;MRTFQALFIIICITFSGFILLSCSSAPSDSEIKSAVKKSLEERVPVSLARHLTGGQDAIVEEVRIIEVGKKQGEGSYKYWPVKIYAKGTCLKMFGGRERFEGQAEYRIFEDEYGNLKARPKGF
;
A
#
# COMPACT_ATOMS: atom_id res chain seq x y z
N MET A 1 41.84 42.14 -2.05
CA MET A 1 40.46 41.64 -2.28
C MET A 1 40.45 40.56 -3.36
N ARG A 2 40.94 39.34 -3.09
CA ARG A 2 41.02 38.25 -4.08
C ARG A 2 40.73 36.84 -3.52
N THR A 3 40.17 36.74 -2.31
CA THR A 3 39.94 35.45 -1.63
C THR A 3 38.47 35.05 -1.53
N PHE A 4 37.53 35.94 -1.89
CA PHE A 4 36.09 35.70 -1.72
C PHE A 4 35.39 35.01 -2.92
N GLN A 5 36.05 34.85 -4.06
CA GLN A 5 35.42 34.23 -5.25
C GLN A 5 35.56 32.70 -5.31
N ALA A 6 36.48 32.09 -4.56
CA ALA A 6 36.68 30.64 -4.60
C ALA A 6 35.69 29.84 -3.73
N LEU A 7 35.02 30.49 -2.76
CA LEU A 7 34.16 29.82 -1.78
C LEU A 7 32.73 29.55 -2.29
N PHE A 8 32.30 30.24 -3.36
CA PHE A 8 30.94 30.08 -3.90
C PHE A 8 30.79 28.93 -4.91
N ILE A 9 31.88 28.42 -5.49
CA ILE A 9 31.82 27.36 -6.51
C ILE A 9 31.76 25.96 -5.88
N ILE A 10 32.22 25.81 -4.63
CA ILE A 10 32.28 24.53 -3.93
C ILE A 10 30.89 24.11 -3.37
N ILE A 11 29.99 25.06 -3.14
CA ILE A 11 28.66 24.78 -2.57
C ILE A 11 27.68 24.21 -3.61
N CYS A 12 27.91 24.43 -4.91
CA CYS A 12 27.01 23.92 -5.96
C CYS A 12 27.28 22.47 -6.38
N ILE A 13 28.45 21.90 -6.03
CA ILE A 13 28.82 20.54 -6.48
C ILE A 13 28.34 19.46 -5.48
N THR A 14 28.01 19.81 -4.24
CA THR A 14 27.50 18.84 -3.26
C THR A 14 25.99 18.56 -3.35
N PHE A 15 25.25 19.29 -4.19
CA PHE A 15 23.81 19.05 -4.39
C PHE A 15 23.49 18.08 -5.55
N SER A 16 24.49 17.71 -6.37
CA SER A 16 24.31 16.85 -7.56
C SER A 16 24.72 15.39 -7.36
N GLY A 17 24.81 14.92 -6.11
CA GLY A 17 25.34 13.58 -5.78
C GLY A 17 24.36 12.61 -5.13
N PHE A 18 23.07 12.95 -5.02
CA PHE A 18 22.08 12.12 -4.32
C PHE A 18 20.90 11.69 -5.21
N ILE A 19 21.15 11.47 -6.50
CA ILE A 19 20.25 10.64 -7.32
C ILE A 19 20.68 9.18 -7.11
N LEU A 20 20.60 8.74 -5.85
CA LEU A 20 20.74 7.32 -5.52
C LEU A 20 19.43 6.65 -5.90
N LEU A 21 19.47 5.97 -7.04
CA LEU A 21 18.92 4.63 -7.19
C LEU A 21 17.56 4.44 -6.50
N SER A 22 16.49 5.02 -7.07
CA SER A 22 15.15 4.48 -6.87
C SER A 22 15.01 3.15 -7.62
N CYS A 23 15.85 2.18 -7.26
CA CYS A 23 15.60 0.78 -7.52
C CYS A 23 14.46 0.41 -6.56
N SER A 24 13.23 0.70 -6.98
CA SER A 24 12.02 0.44 -6.21
C SER A 24 11.84 -1.07 -6.12
N SER A 25 12.52 -1.67 -5.15
CA SER A 25 12.29 -3.04 -4.71
C SER A 25 10.82 -3.20 -4.31
N ALA A 26 10.32 -4.43 -4.35
CA ALA A 26 9.00 -4.70 -3.82
C ALA A 26 8.92 -4.23 -2.36
N PRO A 27 7.79 -3.66 -1.92
CA PRO A 27 7.60 -3.28 -0.53
C PRO A 27 7.70 -4.51 0.37
N SER A 28 8.12 -4.30 1.62
CA SER A 28 8.25 -5.39 2.58
C SER A 28 6.89 -5.99 2.96
N ASP A 29 6.90 -7.25 3.40
CA ASP A 29 5.70 -7.93 3.90
C ASP A 29 4.98 -7.17 5.02
N SER A 30 5.74 -6.52 5.92
CA SER A 30 5.18 -5.69 6.99
C SER A 30 4.44 -4.47 6.47
N GLU A 31 4.98 -3.81 5.45
CA GLU A 31 4.36 -2.62 4.85
C GLU A 31 3.11 -3.00 4.07
N ILE A 32 3.16 -4.10 3.31
CA ILE A 32 2.01 -4.67 2.61
C ILE A 32 0.90 -5.01 3.61
N LYS A 33 1.21 -5.72 4.70
CA LYS A 33 0.21 -6.08 5.74
C LYS A 33 -0.41 -4.84 6.36
N SER A 34 0.38 -3.82 6.65
CA SER A 34 -0.09 -2.54 7.21
C SER A 34 -1.05 -1.83 6.26
N ALA A 35 -0.68 -1.72 4.97
CA ALA A 35 -1.52 -1.08 3.95
C ALA A 35 -2.84 -1.84 3.73
N VAL A 36 -2.78 -3.17 3.66
CA VAL A 36 -3.97 -4.03 3.53
C VAL A 36 -4.86 -3.93 4.75
N LYS A 37 -4.29 -3.95 5.96
CA LYS A 37 -5.05 -3.79 7.21
C LYS A 37 -5.82 -2.47 7.24
N LYS A 38 -5.16 -1.34 6.94
CA LYS A 38 -5.82 -0.03 6.85
C LYS A 38 -6.96 -0.04 5.83
N SER A 39 -6.74 -0.61 4.65
CA SER A 39 -7.78 -0.72 3.64
C SER A 39 -8.98 -1.56 4.11
N LEU A 40 -8.75 -2.66 4.83
CA LEU A 40 -9.81 -3.49 5.39
C LEU A 40 -10.60 -2.78 6.49
N GLU A 41 -9.90 -2.05 7.36
CA GLU A 41 -10.50 -1.22 8.42
C GLU A 41 -11.45 -0.17 7.82
N GLU A 42 -11.07 0.46 6.70
CA GLU A 42 -11.94 1.38 5.95
C GLU A 42 -13.11 0.66 5.28
N ARG A 43 -12.83 -0.43 4.53
CA ARG A 43 -13.85 -1.19 3.83
C ARG A 43 -13.40 -2.61 3.50
N VAL A 44 -14.16 -3.60 3.94
CA VAL A 44 -13.98 -5.00 3.55
C VAL A 44 -14.58 -5.22 2.15
N PRO A 45 -13.81 -5.75 1.18
CA PRO A 45 -14.31 -6.03 -0.16
C PRO A 45 -15.31 -7.20 -0.16
N VAL A 46 -16.19 -7.21 -1.16
CA VAL A 46 -17.20 -8.27 -1.38
C VAL A 46 -16.58 -9.65 -1.58
N SER A 47 -15.32 -9.72 -2.03
CA SER A 47 -14.59 -10.99 -2.12
C SER A 47 -14.29 -11.65 -0.76
N LEU A 48 -14.23 -10.85 0.31
CA LEU A 48 -14.02 -11.33 1.68
C LEU A 48 -15.31 -11.32 2.51
N ALA A 49 -16.12 -10.29 2.33
CA ALA A 49 -17.44 -10.23 2.95
C ALA A 49 -18.35 -11.24 2.26
N ARG A 50 -18.91 -12.19 2.99
CA ARG A 50 -19.86 -13.19 2.45
C ARG A 50 -21.19 -12.59 1.95
N HIS A 51 -21.25 -11.28 1.71
CA HIS A 51 -22.43 -10.51 1.35
C HIS A 51 -22.13 -9.49 0.25
N LEU A 52 -23.16 -9.21 -0.54
CA LEU A 52 -23.10 -8.43 -1.78
C LEU A 52 -22.65 -6.97 -1.62
N THR A 53 -22.68 -6.41 -0.41
CA THR A 53 -22.42 -4.97 -0.18
C THR A 53 -21.01 -4.66 0.36
N GLY A 54 -20.24 -5.67 0.74
CA GLY A 54 -19.01 -5.49 1.53
C GLY A 54 -19.29 -5.21 3.00
N GLY A 55 -18.26 -4.79 3.73
CA GLY A 55 -18.36 -4.40 5.15
C GLY A 55 -17.61 -3.11 5.46
N GLN A 56 -17.95 -2.46 6.57
CA GLN A 56 -17.30 -1.23 7.07
C GLN A 56 -16.75 -1.45 8.49
N ASP A 57 -15.90 -0.54 8.96
CA ASP A 57 -15.36 -0.52 10.32
C ASP A 57 -14.81 -1.88 10.77
N ALA A 58 -13.92 -2.45 9.96
CA ALA A 58 -13.43 -3.79 10.22
C ALA A 58 -12.48 -3.84 11.43
N ILE A 59 -12.67 -4.82 12.30
CA ILE A 59 -11.67 -5.26 13.26
C ILE A 59 -10.94 -6.44 12.64
N VAL A 60 -9.73 -6.17 12.14
CA VAL A 60 -8.89 -7.15 11.47
C VAL A 60 -8.13 -7.98 12.50
N GLU A 61 -8.35 -9.29 12.51
CA GLU A 61 -7.66 -10.23 13.40
C GLU A 61 -6.35 -10.72 12.77
N GLU A 62 -6.35 -10.98 11.46
CA GLU A 62 -5.19 -11.54 10.78
C GLU A 62 -5.13 -11.10 9.31
N VAL A 63 -3.92 -10.78 8.86
CA VAL A 63 -3.57 -10.60 7.44
C VAL A 63 -2.32 -11.44 7.16
N ARG A 64 -2.45 -12.39 6.24
CA ARG A 64 -1.34 -13.20 5.72
C ARG A 64 -1.16 -12.91 4.25
N ILE A 65 0.09 -12.70 3.85
CA ILE A 65 0.45 -12.58 2.44
C ILE A 65 0.62 -14.00 1.91
N ILE A 66 -0.08 -14.31 0.82
CA ILE A 66 0.03 -15.60 0.13
C ILE A 66 1.04 -15.47 -1.00
N GLU A 67 0.92 -14.41 -1.80
CA GLU A 67 1.74 -14.22 -2.99
C GLU A 67 1.91 -12.72 -3.28
N VAL A 68 3.13 -12.34 -3.65
CA VAL A 68 3.45 -11.00 -4.17
C VAL A 68 3.85 -11.15 -5.62
N GLY A 69 3.04 -10.61 -6.52
CA GLY A 69 3.32 -10.63 -7.94
C GLY A 69 4.33 -9.56 -8.36
N LYS A 70 4.80 -9.67 -9.61
CA LYS A 70 5.71 -8.69 -10.21
C LYS A 70 5.03 -7.32 -10.31
N LYS A 71 5.81 -6.25 -10.16
CA LYS A 71 5.34 -4.87 -10.35
C LYS A 71 4.70 -4.71 -11.73
N GLN A 72 3.52 -4.08 -11.78
CA GLN A 72 2.74 -3.82 -12.99
C GLN A 72 2.41 -2.33 -13.10
N GLY A 73 2.02 -1.89 -14.30
CA GLY A 73 1.63 -0.51 -14.60
C GLY A 73 2.79 0.38 -15.03
N GLU A 74 2.45 1.58 -15.53
CA GLU A 74 3.38 2.58 -16.03
C GLU A 74 3.15 3.94 -15.36
N GLY A 75 4.19 4.78 -15.29
CA GLY A 75 4.10 6.11 -14.69
C GLY A 75 3.68 6.09 -13.21
N SER A 76 2.66 6.89 -12.87
CA SER A 76 2.05 6.98 -11.53
C SER A 76 1.13 5.81 -11.18
N TYR A 77 0.82 4.93 -12.13
CA TYR A 77 -0.05 3.77 -11.92
C TYR A 77 0.72 2.48 -11.63
N LYS A 78 1.93 2.59 -11.09
CA LYS A 78 2.74 1.43 -10.72
C LYS A 78 2.19 0.78 -9.45
N TYR A 79 1.96 -0.52 -9.49
CA TYR A 79 1.49 -1.28 -8.34
C TYR A 79 2.08 -2.68 -8.29
N TRP A 80 2.07 -3.28 -7.10
CA TRP A 80 2.34 -4.69 -6.88
C TRP A 80 1.01 -5.42 -6.64
N PRO A 81 0.62 -6.39 -7.49
CA PRO A 81 -0.51 -7.24 -7.20
C PRO A 81 -0.14 -8.20 -6.07
N VAL A 82 -0.98 -8.28 -5.04
CA VAL A 82 -0.75 -9.13 -3.87
C VAL A 82 -1.99 -9.96 -3.59
N LYS A 83 -1.79 -11.26 -3.42
CA LYS A 83 -2.80 -12.19 -2.93
C LYS A 83 -2.65 -12.32 -1.43
N ILE A 84 -3.72 -12.05 -0.68
CA ILE A 84 -3.74 -12.12 0.77
C ILE A 84 -4.84 -13.04 1.26
N TYR A 85 -4.64 -13.60 2.44
CA TYR A 85 -5.68 -14.15 3.29
C TYR A 85 -5.95 -13.14 4.41
N ALA A 86 -7.21 -12.88 4.71
CA ALA A 86 -7.58 -12.06 5.85
C ALA A 86 -8.79 -12.64 6.59
N LYS A 87 -8.82 -12.42 7.91
CA LYS A 87 -9.98 -12.68 8.75
C LYS A 87 -10.20 -11.59 9.79
N GLY A 88 -11.44 -11.44 10.21
CA GLY A 88 -11.83 -10.49 11.24
C GLY A 88 -13.33 -10.33 11.32
N THR A 89 -13.77 -9.20 11.86
CA THR A 89 -15.19 -8.82 11.91
C THR A 89 -15.41 -7.46 11.27
N CYS A 90 -16.55 -7.25 10.64
CA CYS A 90 -16.94 -5.96 10.06
C CYS A 90 -18.42 -5.66 10.31
N LEU A 91 -18.79 -4.40 10.24
CA LEU A 91 -20.18 -3.96 10.25
C LEU A 91 -20.81 -4.20 8.88
N LYS A 92 -22.01 -4.79 8.86
CA LYS A 92 -22.83 -4.87 7.65
C LYS A 92 -23.52 -3.54 7.36
N MET A 93 -23.84 -3.31 6.09
CA MET A 93 -24.54 -2.10 5.65
C MET A 93 -25.90 -1.89 6.35
N PHE A 94 -26.60 -2.98 6.68
CA PHE A 94 -27.90 -2.96 7.38
C PHE A 94 -27.78 -3.20 8.89
N GLY A 95 -26.58 -3.00 9.45
CA GLY A 95 -26.31 -3.18 10.88
C GLY A 95 -25.93 -4.60 11.27
N GLY A 96 -25.37 -4.71 12.49
CA GLY A 96 -24.82 -5.95 13.02
C GLY A 96 -23.38 -6.20 12.56
N ARG A 97 -22.61 -6.89 13.42
CA ARG A 97 -21.25 -7.33 13.10
C ARG A 97 -21.27 -8.74 12.54
N GLU A 98 -20.46 -8.97 11.52
CA GLU A 98 -20.29 -10.28 10.91
C GLU A 98 -18.81 -10.60 10.70
N ARG A 99 -18.48 -11.89 10.71
CA ARG A 99 -17.13 -12.36 10.44
C ARG A 99 -16.87 -12.39 8.94
N PHE A 100 -15.70 -11.92 8.54
CA PHE A 100 -15.16 -12.14 7.21
C PHE A 100 -13.93 -13.04 7.32
N GLU A 101 -13.76 -13.91 6.34
CA GLU A 101 -12.64 -14.84 6.26
C GLU A 101 -12.50 -15.30 4.82
N GLY A 102 -11.30 -15.16 4.25
CA GLY A 102 -11.05 -15.65 2.90
C GLY A 102 -9.79 -15.07 2.28
N GLN A 103 -9.69 -15.28 0.96
CA GLN A 103 -8.61 -14.74 0.14
C GLN A 103 -9.12 -13.57 -0.70
N ALA A 104 -8.28 -12.57 -0.90
CA ALA A 104 -8.53 -11.46 -1.82
C ALA A 104 -7.26 -11.05 -2.55
N GLU A 105 -7.44 -10.42 -3.70
CA GLU A 105 -6.37 -9.78 -4.44
C GLU A 105 -6.40 -8.27 -4.19
N TYR A 106 -5.25 -7.69 -3.93
CA TYR A 106 -5.03 -6.27 -3.72
C TYR A 106 -4.01 -5.72 -4.70
N ARG A 107 -4.16 -4.44 -5.04
CA ARG A 107 -3.13 -3.63 -5.69
C ARG A 107 -2.48 -2.78 -4.62
N ILE A 108 -1.18 -2.97 -4.43
CA ILE A 108 -0.36 -2.18 -3.51
C ILE A 108 0.37 -1.11 -4.31
N PHE A 109 0.22 0.17 -3.95
CA PHE A 109 0.83 1.28 -4.68
C PHE A 109 1.20 2.41 -3.71
N GLU A 110 2.16 3.24 -4.09
CA GLU A 110 2.50 4.45 -3.34
C GLU A 110 1.59 5.61 -3.77
N ASP A 111 1.09 6.38 -2.82
CA ASP A 111 0.41 7.64 -3.12
C ASP A 111 1.41 8.78 -3.43
N GLU A 112 0.90 9.96 -3.76
CA GLU A 112 1.71 11.14 -4.12
C GLU A 112 2.65 11.61 -2.99
N TYR A 113 2.41 11.14 -1.77
CA TYR A 113 3.21 11.43 -0.57
C TYR A 113 4.17 10.28 -0.21
N GLY A 114 4.26 9.24 -1.05
CA GLY A 114 5.12 8.08 -0.83
C GLY A 114 4.56 7.07 0.18
N ASN A 115 3.29 7.17 0.59
CA ASN A 115 2.70 6.19 1.50
C ASN A 115 2.13 5.01 0.72
N LEU A 116 2.39 3.79 1.21
CA LEU A 116 1.80 2.58 0.64
C LEU A 116 0.30 2.51 0.97
N LYS A 117 -0.48 2.33 -0.09
CA LYS A 117 -1.93 2.14 -0.09
C LYS A 117 -2.24 0.77 -0.70
N ALA A 118 -3.34 0.20 -0.25
CA ALA A 118 -3.87 -1.05 -0.78
C ALA A 118 -5.28 -0.81 -1.31
N ARG A 119 -5.59 -1.35 -2.49
CA ARG A 119 -6.94 -1.32 -3.05
C ARG A 119 -7.35 -2.72 -3.50
N PRO A 120 -8.53 -3.24 -3.09
CA PRO A 120 -8.98 -4.55 -3.52
C PRO A 120 -9.22 -4.59 -5.03
N LYS A 121 -8.99 -5.76 -5.64
CA LYS A 121 -9.29 -6.03 -7.04
C LYS A 121 -10.73 -6.54 -7.14
N GLY A 122 -11.58 -5.76 -7.81
CA GLY A 122 -13.02 -6.01 -7.90
C GLY A 122 -13.78 -5.21 -6.84
N PHE A 123 -14.64 -4.31 -7.30
CA PHE A 123 -15.68 -3.66 -6.52
C PHE A 123 -17.02 -4.26 -6.95
#